data_AF-A0A7C4M591-F1
#
_entry.id   AF-A0A7C4M591-F1
#
_cell.length_a   1.000
_cell.length_b   1.000
_cell.length_c   1.000
_cell.angle_alpha   90.00
_cell.angle_beta   90.00
_cell.angle_gamma   90.00
#
_symmetry.space_group_name_H-M   'P 1'
#
loop_
_entity.id
_entity.type
_entity.pdbx_description
1 polymer ?
#
loop_
_entity_poly.entity_id
_entity_poly.type
_entity_poly.pdbx_seq_one_letter_code
_entity_poly.pdbx_strand_id
1 'polypeptide(L)'
;MSLLKKEDREFLENKFERELENKVRIILFKEKDNCEFCKTAEQLVEEVSSTSTKLIKEVYDIDENAELASRWRVDKVPAILL
;
A
#
# COMPACT_ATOMS: atom_id res chain seq x y z
N MET A 1 -5.47 -11.41 -12.09
CA MET A 1 -4.05 -11.75 -12.34
C MET A 1 -3.24 -11.08 -11.25
N SER A 2 -2.38 -11.82 -10.56
CA SER A 2 -1.43 -11.22 -9.61
C SER A 2 -0.50 -10.28 -10.35
N LEU A 3 -0.21 -9.12 -9.74
CA LEU A 3 0.74 -8.15 -10.26
C LEU A 3 2.16 -8.62 -10.01
N LEU A 4 2.39 -9.27 -8.86
CA LEU A 4 3.67 -9.86 -8.50
C LEU A 4 3.79 -11.28 -9.05
N LYS A 5 4.89 -11.55 -9.76
CA LYS A 5 5.24 -12.93 -10.13
C LYS A 5 5.71 -13.69 -8.90
N LYS A 6 5.67 -15.02 -8.96
CA LYS A 6 6.10 -15.89 -7.84
C LYS A 6 7.56 -15.63 -7.46
N GLU A 7 8.44 -15.54 -8.45
CA GLU A 7 9.88 -15.29 -8.24
C GLU A 7 10.14 -13.97 -7.49
N ASP A 8 9.43 -12.89 -7.87
CA ASP A 8 9.54 -11.59 -7.21
C ASP A 8 9.00 -11.66 -5.77
N ARG A 9 7.91 -12.41 -5.55
CA ARG A 9 7.32 -12.59 -4.23
C ARG A 9 8.28 -13.30 -3.28
N GLU A 10 8.88 -14.41 -3.72
CA GLU A 10 9.85 -15.16 -2.92
C GLU A 10 11.08 -14.31 -2.59
N PHE A 11 11.55 -13.50 -3.54
CA PHE A 11 12.64 -12.56 -3.28
C PHE A 11 12.27 -11.52 -2.21
N LEU A 12 11.08 -10.93 -2.30
CA LEU A 12 10.61 -9.94 -1.33
C LEU A 12 10.43 -10.55 0.07
N GLU A 13 9.83 -11.74 0.18
CA GLU A 13 9.65 -12.46 1.45
C GLU A 13 11.01 -12.68 2.16
N ASN A 14 12.00 -13.21 1.43
CA ASN A 14 13.34 -13.44 1.97
C ASN A 14 14.06 -12.13 2.37
N LYS A 15 13.93 -11.09 1.54
CA LYS A 15 14.58 -9.80 1.80
C LYS A 15 13.97 -9.12 3.02
N PHE A 16 12.64 -9.10 3.10
CA PHE A 16 11.91 -8.49 4.20
C PHE A 16 12.11 -9.24 5.51
N GLU A 17 12.21 -10.57 5.50
CA GLU A 17 12.54 -11.33 6.72
C GLU A 17 13.90 -10.92 7.31
N ARG A 18 14.89 -10.66 6.45
CA ARG A 18 16.27 -10.33 6.86
C ARG A 18 16.48 -8.87 7.20
N GLU A 19 15.85 -7.97 6.46
CA GLU A 19 16.15 -6.53 6.52
C GLU A 19 15.08 -5.68 7.23
N LEU A 20 13.81 -6.11 7.31
CA LEU A 20 12.83 -5.36 8.10
C LEU A 20 13.05 -5.63 9.58
N GLU A 21 13.59 -4.63 10.28
CA GLU A 21 13.72 -4.68 11.74
C GLU A 21 12.38 -4.42 12.42
N ASN A 22 11.71 -3.33 12.04
CA ASN A 22 10.49 -2.81 12.65
C ASN A 22 9.24 -3.06 11.79
N LYS A 23 8.07 -2.90 12.41
CA LYS A 23 6.80 -2.88 11.68
C LYS A 23 6.69 -1.58 10.88
N VAL A 24 6.29 -1.68 9.62
CA VAL A 24 6.09 -0.54 8.71
C VAL A 24 4.63 -0.51 8.28
N ARG A 25 4.05 0.69 8.31
CA ARG A 25 2.66 0.90 7.87
C ARG A 25 2.67 1.41 6.45
N ILE A 26 2.09 0.65 5.54
CA ILE A 26 1.90 1.05 4.15
C ILE A 26 0.49 1.62 4.03
N ILE A 27 0.41 2.94 3.93
CA ILE A 27 -0.85 3.65 3.91
C ILE A 27 -1.17 4.04 2.47
N LEU A 28 -2.33 3.60 1.96
CA LEU A 28 -2.83 3.95 0.63
C LEU A 28 -4.04 4.88 0.75
N PHE A 29 -3.95 6.07 0.18
CA PHE A 29 -5.11 6.92 -0.09
C PHE A 29 -5.63 6.65 -1.49
N LYS A 30 -6.94 6.44 -1.60
CA LYS A 30 -7.67 6.25 -2.84
C LYS A 30 -8.95 7.10 -2.84
N GLU A 31 -9.57 7.21 -4.00
CA GLU A 31 -10.90 7.81 -4.18
C GLU A 31 -11.82 6.73 -4.79
N LYS A 32 -13.08 6.68 -4.34
CA LYS A 32 -14.06 5.69 -4.81
C LYS A 32 -14.46 5.89 -6.28
N ASP A 33 -14.71 7.13 -6.65
CA ASP A 33 -15.13 7.53 -7.99
C ASP A 33 -13.97 8.24 -8.68
N ASN A 34 -13.76 8.02 -9.98
CA ASN A 34 -12.76 8.75 -10.78
C ASN A 34 -11.27 8.40 -10.57
N CYS A 35 -10.95 7.18 -10.09
CA CYS A 35 -9.55 6.74 -9.97
C CYS A 35 -9.23 5.45 -10.74
N GLU A 36 -8.70 5.59 -11.96
CA GLU A 36 -8.34 4.46 -12.84
C GLU A 36 -7.29 3.53 -12.21
N PHE A 37 -6.28 4.10 -11.53
CA PHE A 37 -5.15 3.33 -10.99
C PHE A 37 -5.33 2.90 -9.53
N CYS A 38 -6.37 3.36 -8.82
CA CYS A 38 -6.54 3.06 -7.39
C CYS A 38 -6.70 1.56 -7.14
N LYS A 39 -7.44 0.87 -8.00
CA LYS A 39 -7.60 -0.59 -7.90
C LYS A 39 -6.27 -1.32 -8.06
N THR A 40 -5.46 -0.90 -9.03
CA THR A 40 -4.13 -1.49 -9.27
C THR A 40 -3.18 -1.22 -8.10
N ALA A 41 -3.18 0.01 -7.58
CA ALA A 41 -2.37 0.39 -6.42
C ALA A 41 -2.76 -0.41 -5.16
N GLU A 42 -4.06 -0.58 -4.91
CA GLU A 42 -4.56 -1.40 -3.81
C GLU A 42 -4.15 -2.86 -3.93
N GLN A 43 -4.28 -3.43 -5.13
CA GLN A 43 -3.86 -4.80 -5.40
C GLN A 43 -2.34 -4.98 -5.17
N LEU A 44 -1.53 -3.99 -5.58
CA LEU A 44 -0.08 -4.01 -5.37
C LEU A 44 0.28 -3.92 -3.88
N VAL A 45 -0.33 -3.00 -3.14
CA VAL A 45 -0.11 -2.85 -1.69
C VAL A 45 -0.55 -4.11 -0.95
N GLU A 46 -1.65 -4.74 -1.36
CA GLU A 46 -2.11 -6.01 -0.78
C GLU A 46 -1.12 -7.15 -1.03
N GLU A 47 -0.64 -7.31 -2.27
CA GLU A 47 0.31 -8.38 -2.56
C GLU A 47 1.67 -8.16 -1.86
N VAL A 48 2.16 -6.91 -1.79
CA VAL A 48 3.41 -6.59 -1.07
C VAL A 48 3.25 -6.77 0.44
N SER A 49 2.18 -6.26 1.06
CA SER A 49 1.96 -6.44 2.50
C SER A 49 1.78 -7.90 2.89
N SER A 50 1.28 -8.75 1.98
CA SER A 50 1.17 -10.20 2.20
C SER A 50 2.51 -10.95 2.20
N THR A 51 3.63 -10.30 1.85
CA THR A 51 4.98 -10.90 1.87
C THR A 51 5.66 -10.83 3.23
N SER A 52 5.13 -10.07 4.19
CA SER A 52 5.72 -9.98 5.52
C SER A 52 4.71 -9.57 6.57
N THR A 53 4.72 -10.25 7.72
CA THR A 53 3.87 -9.90 8.87
C THR A 53 4.24 -8.56 9.52
N LYS A 54 5.41 -7.99 9.17
CA LYS A 54 5.85 -6.66 9.62
C LYS A 54 5.28 -5.53 8.76
N LEU A 55 4.74 -5.83 7.57
CA LEU A 55 4.12 -4.85 6.69
C LEU A 55 2.62 -4.79 6.97
N ILE A 56 2.16 -3.65 7.48
CA ILE A 56 0.75 -3.43 7.83
C ILE A 56 0.14 -2.55 6.76
N LYS A 57 -0.84 -3.06 6.01
CA LYS A 57 -1.60 -2.25 5.05
C LYS A 57 -2.69 -1.45 5.74
N GLU A 58 -2.83 -0.19 5.39
CA GLU A 58 -3.94 0.68 5.76
C GLU A 58 -4.45 1.37 4.49
N VAL A 59 -5.75 1.38 4.28
CA VAL A 59 -6.36 1.99 3.10
C VAL A 59 -7.38 3.02 3.57
N TYR A 60 -7.24 4.25 3.09
CA TYR A 60 -8.11 5.37 3.39
C TYR A 60 -8.72 5.94 2.13
N ASP A 61 -9.93 6.46 2.26
CA ASP A 61 -10.59 7.20 1.20
C ASP A 61 -10.33 8.69 1.39
N ILE A 62 -9.92 9.40 0.34
CA ILE A 62 -9.51 10.80 0.44
C ILE A 62 -10.66 11.73 0.84
N ASP A 63 -11.91 11.41 0.46
CA ASP A 63 -13.10 12.18 0.82
C ASP A 63 -13.59 11.82 2.23
N GLU A 64 -13.70 10.54 2.56
CA GLU A 64 -14.14 10.10 3.91
C GLU A 64 -13.10 10.43 4.99
N ASN A 65 -11.81 10.53 4.61
CA ASN A 65 -10.70 10.81 5.51
C ASN A 65 -10.00 12.13 5.17
N ALA A 66 -10.76 13.15 4.74
CA ALA A 66 -10.25 14.45 4.35
C ALA A 66 -9.35 15.14 5.40
N GLU A 67 -9.66 14.99 6.69
CA GLU A 67 -8.81 15.54 7.78
C GLU A 67 -7.42 14.87 7.83
N LEU A 68 -7.37 13.55 7.66
CA LEU A 68 -6.11 12.79 7.61
C LEU A 68 -5.33 13.11 6.34
N ALA A 69 -6.02 13.14 5.19
CA ALA A 69 -5.44 13.52 3.90
C ALA A 69 -4.82 14.92 3.98
N SER A 70 -5.54 15.90 4.52
CA SER A 70 -5.03 17.26 4.71
C SER A 70 -3.83 17.32 5.65
N ARG A 71 -3.90 16.60 6.80
CA ARG A 71 -2.80 16.54 7.78
C ARG A 71 -1.51 15.98 7.17
N TRP A 72 -1.64 14.98 6.30
CA TRP A 72 -0.51 14.35 5.61
C TRP A 72 -0.22 14.96 4.24
N ARG A 73 -0.93 16.03 3.88
CA ARG A 73 -0.79 16.79 2.61
C ARG A 73 -0.94 15.91 1.37
N VAL A 74 -1.90 14.98 1.42
CA VAL A 74 -2.31 14.17 0.28
C VAL A 74 -3.33 14.99 -0.52
N ASP A 75 -2.92 15.51 -1.68
CA ASP A 75 -3.80 16.23 -2.61
C ASP A 75 -4.17 15.42 -3.85
N LYS A 76 -3.53 14.26 -4.06
CA LYS A 76 -3.72 13.39 -5.23
C LYS A 76 -3.85 11.94 -4.82
N VAL A 77 -4.59 11.19 -5.64
CA VAL A 77 -4.75 9.74 -5.52
C VAL A 77 -4.38 9.04 -6.83
N PRO A 78 -3.94 7.77 -6.79
CA PRO A 78 -3.59 7.01 -5.59
C PRO A 78 -2.29 7.55 -4.95
N ALA A 79 -2.24 7.62 -3.62
CA ALA A 79 -1.04 8.03 -2.88
C ALA A 79 -0.63 6.97 -1.85
N ILE A 80 0.66 6.61 -1.84
CA ILE A 80 1.22 5.60 -0.94
C ILE A 80 2.20 6.29 0.02
N LEU A 81 2.01 6.09 1.32
CA LEU A 81 2.87 6.60 2.39
C LEU A 81 3.45 5.44 3.20
N LEU A 82 4.63 5.66 3.81
CA LEU A 82 5.41 4.70 4.61
C LEU A 82 5.83 5.31 5.95
#